data_AF-A0A1Y3U4B2-F1
#
_entry.id   AF-A0A1Y3U4B2-F1
#
_cell.length_a   1.000
_cell.length_b   1.000
_cell.length_c   1.000
_cell.angle_alpha   90.00
_cell.angle_beta   90.00
_cell.angle_gamma   90.00
#
_symmetry.space_group_name_H-M   'P 1'
#
loop_
_entity.id
_entity.type
_entity.pdbx_description
1 polymer ?
#
loop_
_entity_poly.entity_id
_entity_poly.type
_entity_poly.pdbx_seq_one_letter_code
_entity_poly.pdbx_strand_id
1 'polypeptide(L)' 'MKCAYCQTEMKEGWIPTSAIEWVPCGNELRLFYDKQNKEEGFRLNKHHFFDKKKQKAWYCPGCDILIIDCKER' A
#
# COMPACT_ATOMS: atom_id res chain seq x y z
N MET A 1 -7.95 0.27 13.93
CA MET A 1 -8.88 0.17 12.77
C MET A 1 -9.65 -1.13 12.89
N LYS A 2 -10.94 -1.20 12.53
CA LYS A 2 -11.68 -2.47 12.48
C LYS A 2 -11.64 -3.03 11.06
N CYS A 3 -11.53 -4.35 10.93
CA CYS A 3 -11.61 -5.03 9.64
C CYS A 3 -13.01 -4.86 9.06
N ALA A 4 -13.11 -4.42 7.80
CA ALA A 4 -14.40 -4.25 7.13
C ALA A 4 -15.17 -5.58 6.94
N TYR A 5 -14.44 -6.71 6.89
CA TYR A 5 -15.01 -8.03 6.62
C TYR A 5 -15.48 -8.76 7.88
N CYS A 6 -14.61 -8.91 8.89
CA CYS A 6 -14.92 -9.67 10.11
C CYS A 6 -15.11 -8.82 11.37
N GLN A 7 -15.05 -7.49 11.26
CA GLN A 7 -15.22 -6.52 12.35
C GLN A 7 -14.20 -6.63 13.51
N THR A 8 -13.23 -7.55 13.42
CA THR A 8 -12.14 -7.70 14.41
C THR A 8 -11.20 -6.51 14.37
N GLU A 9 -10.63 -6.16 15.52
CA GLU A 9 -9.59 -5.14 15.60
C GLU A 9 -8.34 -5.54 14.80
N MET A 10 -7.89 -4.65 13.94
CA MET A 10 -6.70 -4.86 13.11
C MET A 10 -5.44 -4.41 13.85
N LYS A 11 -4.37 -5.18 13.66
CA LYS A 11 -3.04 -4.88 14.20
C LYS A 11 -2.37 -3.80 13.35
N GLU A 12 -1.92 -2.73 14.00
CA GLU A 12 -1.11 -1.70 13.36
C GLU A 12 0.34 -2.18 13.18
N GLY A 13 0.93 -1.90 12.02
CA GLY A 13 2.31 -2.21 11.71
C GLY A 13 2.87 -1.33 10.60
N TRP A 14 4.03 -1.69 10.07
CA TRP A 14 4.65 -1.01 8.94
C TRP A 14 5.32 -1.98 7.97
N ILE A 15 5.33 -1.62 6.69
CA ILE A 15 6.03 -2.36 5.64
C ILE A 15 7.36 -1.65 5.34
N PRO A 16 8.52 -2.32 5.50
CA PRO A 16 9.79 -1.78 5.03
C PRO A 16 9.90 -1.94 3.53
N THR A 17 9.95 -0.84 2.80
CA THR A 17 10.12 -0.89 1.34
C THR A 17 10.77 0.38 0.80
N SER A 18 11.51 0.25 -0.29
CA SER A 18 12.00 1.37 -1.09
C SER A 18 10.97 1.85 -2.14
N ALA A 19 10.01 1.00 -2.51
CA ALA A 19 8.90 1.31 -3.42
C ALA A 19 7.82 0.21 -3.33
N ILE A 20 6.61 0.53 -2.86
CA ILE A 20 5.43 -0.31 -3.07
C ILE A 20 4.62 0.32 -4.20
N GLU A 21 4.23 -0.52 -5.15
CA GLU A 21 3.40 -0.16 -6.30
C GLU A 21 2.14 -1.03 -6.28
N TRP A 22 1.01 -0.43 -6.63
CA TRP A 22 -0.18 -1.16 -7.01
C TRP A 22 -0.34 -1.07 -8.53
N VAL A 23 -0.47 -2.22 -9.18
CA VAL A 23 -0.72 -2.35 -10.61
C VAL A 23 -1.98 -3.17 -10.85
N PRO A 24 -2.83 -2.79 -11.82
CA PRO A 24 -3.93 -3.63 -12.25
C PRO A 24 -3.44 -5.01 -12.71
N CYS A 25 -4.26 -6.03 -12.51
CA CYS A 25 -3.94 -7.38 -12.94
C CYS A 25 -3.66 -7.41 -14.46
N GLY A 26 -2.52 -7.98 -14.85
CA GLY A 26 -2.11 -8.07 -16.26
C GLY A 26 -1.36 -6.86 -16.82
N ASN A 27 -1.21 -5.77 -16.06
CA ASN A 27 -0.41 -4.62 -16.48
C ASN A 27 1.08 -4.81 -16.16
N GLU A 28 1.94 -4.26 -17.02
CA GLU A 28 3.37 -4.20 -16.77
C GLU A 28 3.73 -3.12 -15.74
N LEU A 29 4.83 -3.35 -15.02
CA LEU A 29 5.42 -2.34 -14.14
C LEU A 29 5.90 -1.15 -14.98
N ARG A 30 5.57 0.06 -14.52
CA ARG A 30 5.96 1.30 -15.21
C ARG A 30 7.00 2.06 -14.41
N LEU A 31 7.95 2.67 -15.12
CA LEU A 31 8.91 3.60 -14.51
C LEU A 31 8.23 4.86 -13.97
N PHE A 32 7.16 5.31 -14.64
CA PHE A 32 6.37 6.49 -14.28
C PHE A 32 4.87 6.16 -14.31
N TYR A 33 4.16 6.63 -13.29
CA TYR A 33 2.70 6.57 -13.21
C TYR A 33 2.13 7.97 -13.35
N ASP A 34 0.99 8.09 -14.03
CA ASP A 34 0.22 9.33 -14.00
C ASP A 34 -0.33 9.53 -12.59
N LYS A 35 -0.09 10.71 -12.02
CA LYS A 35 -0.58 11.06 -10.69
C LYS A 35 -2.09 11.30 -10.68
N GLN A 36 -2.70 11.59 -11.82
CA GLN A 36 -4.13 11.86 -11.96
C GLN A 36 -4.90 10.55 -12.21
N ASN A 37 -4.41 9.70 -13.11
CA ASN A 37 -5.04 8.42 -13.40
C ASN A 37 -4.47 7.27 -12.55
N LYS A 38 -5.08 7.02 -11.39
CA LYS A 38 -4.70 5.92 -10.49
C LYS A 38 -5.19 4.55 -10.93
N GLU A 39 -6.13 4.47 -11.88
CA GLU A 39 -6.69 3.19 -12.34
C GLU A 39 -5.68 2.40 -13.17
N GLU A 40 -4.69 3.08 -13.78
CA GLU A 40 -3.60 2.44 -14.52
C GLU A 40 -2.43 1.98 -13.62
N GLY A 41 -2.55 2.17 -12.32
CA GLY A 41 -1.52 1.87 -11.33
C GLY A 41 -0.96 3.14 -10.69
N PHE A 42 -0.37 2.98 -9.50
CA PHE A 42 0.28 4.08 -8.80
C PHE A 42 1.32 3.57 -7.81
N ARG A 43 2.28 4.43 -7.47
CA ARG A 43 3.18 4.20 -6.35
C ARG A 43 2.57 4.72 -5.06
N LEU A 44 2.61 3.91 -4.02
CA LEU A 44 2.13 4.32 -2.69
C LEU A 44 3.04 5.39 -2.07
N ASN A 45 4.32 5.45 -2.45
CA ASN A 45 5.28 6.46 -2.01
C ASN A 45 6.18 6.95 -3.15
N LYS A 46 6.81 8.12 -2.98
CA LYS A 46 7.87 8.59 -3.89
C LYS A 46 9.08 7.67 -3.80
N HIS A 47 9.74 7.39 -4.93
CA HIS A 47 11.05 6.72 -4.92
C HIS A 47 12.03 7.52 -4.06
N HIS A 48 12.44 6.94 -2.94
CA HIS A 48 13.61 7.39 -2.21
C HIS A 48 14.63 6.27 -2.26
N PHE A 49 15.61 6.41 -3.15
CA PHE A 49 16.68 5.43 -3.36
C PHE A 49 17.54 5.17 -2.10
N PHE A 50 17.47 6.06 -1.11
CA PHE A 50 18.31 6.04 0.09
C PHE A 50 17.57 5.91 1.41
N ASP A 51 16.22 5.81 1.41
CA ASP A 51 15.44 5.81 2.65
C ASP A 51 14.43 4.67 2.68
N LYS A 52 14.58 3.76 3.66
CA LYS A 52 13.63 2.67 3.93
C LYS A 52 12.45 3.26 4.70
N LYS A 53 11.58 3.97 3.98
CA LYS A 53 10.36 4.52 4.59
C LYS A 53 9.47 3.40 5.11
N LYS A 54 8.89 3.65 6.28
CA LYS A 54 7.92 2.76 6.93
C LYS A 54 6.53 3.15 6.46
N GLN A 55 5.90 2.33 5.61
CA GLN A 55 4.52 2.54 5.23
C GLN A 55 3.60 1.95 6.29
N LYS A 56 2.79 2.80 6.94
CA LYS A 56 1.80 2.33 7.92
C LYS A 56 0.78 1.41 7.25
N ALA A 57 0.49 0.29 7.90
CA ALA A 57 -0.45 -0.71 7.44
C ALA A 57 -1.25 -1.31 8.61
N TRP A 58 -2.39 -1.90 8.30
CA TRP A 58 -3.24 -2.59 9.27
C TRP A 58 -3.49 -4.02 8.82
N TYR A 59 -3.13 -4.99 9.66
CA TYR A 59 -3.29 -6.41 9.38
C TYR A 59 -4.45 -6.99 10.19
N CYS A 60 -5.37 -7.67 9.52
CA CYS A 60 -6.44 -8.42 10.17
C CYS A 60 -6.06 -9.90 10.27
N PRO A 61 -5.81 -10.45 11.48
CA PRO A 61 -5.46 -11.86 11.64
C PRO A 61 -6.63 -12.82 11.39
N GLY A 62 -7.88 -12.33 11.45
CA GLY A 62 -9.07 -13.16 11.23
C GLY A 62 -9.40 -13.39 9.75
N CYS A 63 -9.07 -12.42 8.90
CA CYS A 63 -9.31 -12.51 7.45
C CYS A 63 -8.04 -12.73 6.63
N ASP A 64 -6.86 -12.64 7.26
CA ASP A 64 -5.56 -12.62 6.59
C ASP A 64 -5.45 -11.53 5.51
N ILE A 65 -5.89 -10.30 5.86
CA ILE A 65 -5.93 -9.15 4.95
C ILE A 65 -5.10 -8.00 5.51
N LEU A 66 -4.35 -7.34 4.62
CA LEU A 66 -3.60 -6.13 4.88
C LEU A 66 -4.27 -4.93 4.21
N ILE A 67 -4.46 -3.84 4.95
CA ILE A 67 -4.94 -2.55 4.44
C ILE A 67 -3.81 -1.54 4.54
N ILE A 68 -3.61 -0.77 3.47
CA ILE A 68 -2.60 0.28 3.40
C ILE A 68 -3.25 1.56 2.90
N ASP A 69 -3.11 2.64 3.66
CA ASP A 69 -3.56 3.97 3.21
C ASP A 69 -2.60 4.49 2.15
N CYS A 70 -3.14 4.87 0.99
CA CYS A 70 -2.36 5.37 -0.15
C CYS A 70 -1.94 6.85 -0.03
N LYS A 71 -2.22 7.51 1.11
CA LYS A 71 -1.83 8.90 1.39
C LYS A 71 -0.69 8.90 2.41
N GLU A 72 0.44 9.52 2.07
CA GLU A 72 1.43 9.94 3.08
C GLU A 72 0.72 10.93 4.03
N ARG A 73 0.78 10.67 5.34
CA ARG A 73 0.41 11.65 6.38
C ARG A 73 1.68 12.30 6.92
#